data_AF-A0A1G7SXE2-F1
#
_entry.id   AF-A0A1G7SXE2-F1
#
_cell.length_a   1.000
_cell.length_b   1.000
_cell.length_c   1.000
_cell.angle_alpha   90.00
_cell.angle_beta   90.00
_cell.angle_gamma   90.00
#
_symmetry.space_group_name_H-M   'P 1'
#
loop_
_entity.id
_entity.type
_entity.pdbx_description
1 polymer ?
#
loop_
_entity_poly.entity_id
_entity_poly.type
_entity_poly.pdbx_seq_one_letter_code
_entity_poly.pdbx_strand_id
1 'polypeptide(L)'
;MEDETNGLIHLYHGPGKGKTTAAVGLCVRALGHGQTVTLLQFMKGTGNEVNQYGEVQLLMSLDDAVVKQFPTGHAQSADALSDAEQEELNSALDIATETLGDGQSDLVVLDEILTLHSIGVIDEQRLLAVLQSKADSVELVITGREAPTGVIDMADYVSYIGSVKHPFQRGISARVGIEY
;
A
#
# COMPACT_ATOMS: atom_id res chain seq x y z
N MET A 1 20.07 11.81 24.51
CA MET A 1 18.72 11.29 24.27
C MET A 1 18.90 10.33 23.13
N GLU A 2 18.90 9.04 23.41
CA GLU A 2 18.71 8.05 22.36
C GLU A 2 17.32 8.36 21.80
N ASP A 3 17.23 8.76 20.54
CA ASP A 3 15.94 8.93 19.88
C ASP A 3 15.27 7.56 19.92
N GLU A 4 14.24 7.42 20.77
CA GLU A 4 13.24 6.36 20.61
C GLU A 4 12.58 6.62 19.24
N THR A 5 13.15 6.08 18.16
CA THR A 5 12.55 6.14 16.83
C THR A 5 11.35 5.20 16.82
N ASN A 6 10.25 5.66 17.41
CA ASN A 6 8.95 5.03 17.26
C ASN A 6 8.43 5.43 15.87
N GLY A 7 8.53 4.53 14.91
CA GLY A 7 8.01 4.73 13.57
C GLY A 7 6.49 4.88 13.61
N LEU A 8 5.98 5.81 12.81
CA LEU A 8 4.60 6.26 12.85
C LEU A 8 3.77 5.60 11.74
N ILE A 9 2.47 5.91 11.72
CA ILE A 9 1.53 5.39 10.74
C ILE A 9 0.98 6.54 9.88
N HIS A 10 1.23 6.43 8.58
CA HIS A 10 0.70 7.31 7.54
C HIS A 10 -0.51 6.68 6.85
N LEU A 11 -1.62 7.41 6.79
CA LEU A 11 -2.81 7.08 6.03
C LEU A 11 -2.98 8.05 4.86
N TYR A 12 -2.84 7.55 3.64
CA TYR A 12 -3.13 8.28 2.41
C TYR A 12 -4.40 7.73 1.78
N HIS A 13 -5.53 8.41 2.02
CA HIS A 13 -6.83 7.93 1.57
C HIS A 13 -7.61 8.95 0.74
N GLY A 14 -8.73 8.53 0.13
CA GLY A 14 -9.62 9.39 -0.65
C GLY A 14 -9.65 9.08 -2.16
N PRO A 15 -10.60 9.67 -2.91
CA PRO A 15 -10.89 9.30 -4.28
C PRO A 15 -9.92 9.88 -5.32
N GLY A 16 -9.09 10.84 -4.93
CA GLY A 16 -8.16 11.55 -5.82
C GLY A 16 -6.90 10.76 -6.17
N LYS A 17 -6.25 11.20 -7.26
CA LYS A 17 -4.92 10.75 -7.67
C LYS A 17 -3.88 11.35 -6.73
N GLY A 18 -2.96 10.52 -6.23
CA GLY A 18 -1.83 11.00 -5.42
C GLY A 18 -1.35 10.04 -4.34
N LYS A 19 -2.19 9.10 -3.91
CA LYS A 19 -1.93 8.22 -2.75
C LYS A 19 -0.68 7.35 -2.93
N THR A 20 -0.70 6.44 -3.90
CA THR A 20 0.46 5.61 -4.25
C THR A 20 1.69 6.46 -4.56
N THR A 21 1.55 7.52 -5.37
CA THR A 21 2.71 8.35 -5.74
C THR A 21 3.35 9.07 -4.55
N ALA A 22 2.54 9.45 -3.54
CA ALA A 22 3.06 10.01 -2.29
C ALA A 22 3.79 8.94 -1.46
N ALA A 23 3.24 7.73 -1.39
CA ALA A 23 3.89 6.59 -0.73
C ALA A 23 5.23 6.23 -1.38
N VAL A 24 5.26 6.11 -2.71
CA VAL A 24 6.49 5.87 -3.49
C VAL A 24 7.50 7.00 -3.32
N GLY A 25 7.04 8.26 -3.30
CA GLY A 25 7.90 9.40 -3.03
C GLY A 25 8.56 9.33 -1.64
N LEU A 26 7.86 8.78 -0.66
CA LEU A 26 8.42 8.51 0.67
C LEU A 26 9.44 7.37 0.63
N CYS A 27 9.17 6.29 -0.12
CA CYS A 27 10.17 5.23 -0.34
C CYS A 27 11.47 5.78 -0.92
N VAL A 28 11.37 6.62 -1.96
CA VAL A 28 12.55 7.25 -2.58
C VAL A 28 13.31 8.13 -1.58
N ARG A 29 12.60 8.84 -0.71
CA ARG A 29 13.23 9.65 0.36
C ARG A 29 13.98 8.77 1.36
N ALA A 30 13.34 7.71 1.86
CA ALA A 30 13.94 6.78 2.81
C ALA A 30 15.21 6.13 2.21
N LEU A 31 15.10 5.57 1.00
CA LEU A 31 16.22 5.01 0.25
C LEU A 31 17.35 6.02 0.02
N GLY A 32 17.02 7.28 -0.30
CA GLY A 32 18.00 8.36 -0.45
C GLY A 32 18.77 8.69 0.82
N HIS A 33 18.25 8.28 1.99
CA HIS A 33 18.91 8.38 3.29
C HIS A 33 19.54 7.05 3.75
N GLY A 34 19.61 6.04 2.89
CA GLY A 34 20.20 4.73 3.21
C GLY A 34 19.33 3.84 4.09
N GLN A 35 18.01 4.08 4.11
CA GLN A 35 17.05 3.24 4.81
C GLN A 35 16.53 2.11 3.90
N THR A 36 16.09 1.02 4.51
CA THR A 36 15.49 -0.12 3.81
C THR A 36 13.98 0.05 3.67
N VAL A 37 13.43 -0.34 2.51
CA VAL A 37 12.00 -0.18 2.22
C VAL A 37 11.38 -1.47 1.73
N THR A 38 10.15 -1.76 2.18
CA THR A 38 9.32 -2.81 1.59
C THR A 38 8.00 -2.23 1.08
N LEU A 39 7.70 -2.45 -0.20
CA LEU A 39 6.45 -2.08 -0.85
C LEU A 39 5.63 -3.33 -1.16
N LEU A 40 4.48 -3.45 -0.50
CA LEU A 40 3.48 -4.49 -0.72
C LEU A 40 2.28 -3.88 -1.44
N GLN A 41 2.00 -4.35 -2.65
CA GLN A 41 0.90 -3.82 -3.47
C GLN A 41 -0.22 -4.84 -3.59
N PHE A 42 -1.39 -4.48 -3.07
CA PHE A 42 -2.60 -5.28 -3.13
C PHE A 42 -3.44 -4.88 -4.35
N MET A 43 -4.16 -5.85 -4.94
CA MET A 43 -5.14 -5.59 -6.01
C MET A 43 -4.56 -4.86 -7.25
N LYS A 44 -3.25 -4.97 -7.52
CA LYS A 44 -2.58 -4.28 -8.64
C LYS A 44 -2.14 -5.21 -9.75
N GLY A 45 -2.60 -4.92 -10.97
CA GLY A 45 -2.23 -5.60 -12.21
C GLY A 45 -3.04 -6.87 -12.49
N THR A 46 -3.01 -7.31 -13.75
CA THR A 46 -3.50 -8.63 -14.17
C THR A 46 -2.51 -9.31 -15.10
N GLY A 47 -2.25 -10.60 -14.91
CA GLY A 47 -1.44 -11.41 -15.83
C GLY A 47 -0.10 -10.76 -16.20
N ASN A 48 0.05 -10.34 -17.46
CA ASN A 48 1.28 -9.76 -17.99
C ASN A 48 1.58 -8.32 -17.51
N GLU A 49 0.65 -7.65 -16.83
CA GLU A 49 0.80 -6.26 -16.35
C GLU A 49 1.55 -6.15 -15.01
N VAL A 50 1.72 -7.28 -14.31
CA VAL A 50 2.56 -7.38 -13.11
C VAL A 50 4.00 -6.99 -13.49
N ASN A 51 4.65 -6.14 -12.68
CA ASN A 51 5.98 -5.56 -12.90
C ASN A 51 6.13 -4.56 -14.08
N GLN A 52 5.04 -4.08 -14.69
CA GLN A 52 5.12 -3.07 -15.77
C GLN A 52 5.02 -1.61 -15.28
N TYR A 53 4.82 -1.40 -13.98
CA TYR A 53 4.75 -0.05 -13.39
C TYR A 53 6.14 0.55 -13.21
N GLY A 54 6.31 1.82 -13.59
CA GLY A 54 7.61 2.49 -13.57
C GLY A 54 8.23 2.54 -12.17
N GLU A 55 7.43 2.76 -11.12
CA GLU A 55 7.91 2.74 -9.74
C GLU A 55 8.40 1.36 -9.30
N VAL A 56 7.74 0.29 -9.75
CA VAL A 56 8.10 -1.09 -9.38
C VAL A 56 9.43 -1.46 -9.99
N GLN A 57 9.62 -1.16 -11.28
CA GLN A 57 10.88 -1.44 -11.97
C GLN A 57 12.05 -0.67 -11.35
N LEU A 58 11.84 0.59 -11.00
CA LEU A 58 12.88 1.40 -10.36
C LEU A 58 13.21 0.86 -8.97
N LEU A 59 12.20 0.62 -8.12
CA LEU A 59 12.44 0.14 -6.76
C LEU A 59 13.09 -1.25 -6.76
N MET A 60 12.64 -2.19 -7.60
CA MET A 60 13.27 -3.52 -7.72
C MET A 60 14.74 -3.48 -8.20
N SER A 61 15.21 -2.36 -8.75
CA SER A 61 16.61 -2.20 -9.15
C SER A 61 17.53 -1.72 -8.02
N LEU A 62 16.98 -1.45 -6.84
CA LEU A 62 17.69 -0.96 -5.66
C LEU A 62 17.82 -2.07 -4.63
N ASP A 63 19.03 -2.33 -4.14
CA ASP A 63 19.33 -3.45 -3.23
C ASP A 63 18.57 -3.33 -1.88
N ASP A 64 18.34 -2.11 -1.42
CA ASP A 64 17.65 -1.81 -0.15
C ASP A 64 16.11 -1.75 -0.28
N ALA A 65 15.56 -2.18 -1.41
CA ALA A 65 14.13 -2.19 -1.68
C ALA A 65 13.58 -3.58 -1.99
N VAL A 66 12.53 -3.97 -1.28
CA VAL A 66 11.74 -5.18 -1.57
C VAL A 66 10.39 -4.74 -2.12
N VAL A 67 9.98 -5.31 -3.26
CA VAL A 67 8.65 -5.07 -3.84
C VAL A 67 7.94 -6.39 -4.07
N LYS A 68 6.72 -6.51 -3.55
CA LYS A 68 5.83 -7.65 -3.79
C LYS A 68 4.48 -7.15 -4.28
N GLN A 69 3.95 -7.77 -5.33
CA GLN A 69 2.64 -7.47 -5.87
C GLN A 69 1.74 -8.70 -5.70
N PHE A 70 0.49 -8.46 -5.32
CA PHE A 70 -0.54 -9.48 -5.11
C PHE A 70 -1.73 -9.20 -6.06
N PRO A 71 -1.62 -9.63 -7.33
CA PRO A 71 -2.60 -9.33 -8.37
C PRO A 71 -3.82 -10.24 -8.28
N THR A 72 -5.00 -9.67 -8.08
CA THR A 72 -6.27 -10.44 -7.95
C THR A 72 -7.37 -9.94 -8.87
N GLY A 73 -6.99 -9.38 -10.02
CA GLY A 73 -7.97 -8.96 -11.01
C GLY A 73 -8.74 -7.69 -10.63
N HIS A 74 -9.67 -7.29 -11.49
CA HIS A 74 -10.54 -6.13 -11.29
C HIS A 74 -11.74 -6.46 -10.35
N ALA A 75 -11.54 -7.35 -9.38
CA ALA A 75 -12.61 -7.82 -8.50
C ALA A 75 -13.22 -6.64 -7.72
N GLN A 76 -14.55 -6.55 -7.75
CA GLN A 76 -15.31 -5.49 -7.09
C GLN A 76 -15.94 -5.94 -5.77
N SER A 77 -15.84 -7.23 -5.45
CA SER A 77 -16.38 -7.85 -4.23
C SER A 77 -15.62 -9.14 -3.94
N ALA A 78 -15.61 -9.58 -2.68
CA ALA A 78 -15.02 -10.86 -2.28
C ALA A 78 -15.62 -12.05 -3.05
N ASP A 79 -16.93 -12.05 -3.29
CA ASP A 79 -17.62 -13.09 -4.06
C ASP A 79 -17.19 -13.19 -5.54
N ALA A 80 -16.50 -12.16 -6.06
CA ALA A 80 -15.98 -12.14 -7.43
C ALA A 80 -14.59 -12.78 -7.54
N LEU A 81 -13.96 -13.11 -6.41
CA LEU A 81 -12.65 -13.77 -6.35
C LEU A 81 -12.81 -15.28 -6.36
N SER A 82 -11.97 -15.95 -7.15
CA SER A 82 -11.79 -17.39 -7.06
C SER A 82 -11.16 -17.80 -5.72
N ASP A 83 -11.33 -19.07 -5.34
CA ASP A 83 -10.71 -19.62 -4.13
C ASP A 83 -9.19 -19.41 -4.11
N ALA A 84 -8.53 -19.54 -5.27
CA ALA A 84 -7.09 -19.32 -5.41
C ALA A 84 -6.70 -17.86 -5.16
N GLU A 85 -7.48 -16.89 -5.67
CA GLU A 85 -7.22 -15.46 -5.43
C GLU A 85 -7.48 -15.09 -3.96
N GLN A 86 -8.47 -15.71 -3.31
CA GLN A 86 -8.71 -15.53 -1.88
C GLN A 86 -7.55 -16.10 -1.04
N GLU A 87 -7.04 -17.29 -1.38
CA GLU A 87 -5.85 -17.88 -0.75
C GLU A 87 -4.61 -17.00 -0.94
N GLU A 88 -4.40 -16.44 -2.14
CA GLU A 88 -3.29 -15.53 -2.42
C GLU A 88 -3.38 -14.25 -1.57
N LEU A 89 -4.56 -13.64 -1.44
CA LEU A 89 -4.76 -12.47 -0.59
C LEU A 89 -4.57 -12.78 0.90
N ASN A 90 -4.98 -13.97 1.35
CA ASN A 90 -4.70 -14.41 2.72
C ASN A 90 -3.19 -14.54 2.95
N SER A 91 -2.45 -15.15 2.03
CA SER A 91 -0.99 -15.24 2.10
C SER A 91 -0.33 -13.86 2.05
N ALA A 92 -0.87 -12.93 1.25
CA ALA A 92 -0.40 -11.55 1.20
C ALA A 92 -0.55 -10.82 2.54
N LEU A 93 -1.63 -11.07 3.27
CA LEU A 93 -1.85 -10.51 4.61
C LEU A 93 -0.89 -11.12 5.65
N ASP A 94 -0.58 -12.41 5.54
CA ASP A 94 0.41 -13.07 6.40
C ASP A 94 1.81 -12.47 6.15
N ILE A 95 2.17 -12.29 4.88
CA ILE A 95 3.43 -11.62 4.48
C ILE A 95 3.48 -10.18 5.01
N ALA A 96 2.39 -9.42 4.93
CA ALA A 96 2.34 -8.07 5.47
C ALA A 96 2.52 -8.08 6.99
N THR A 97 1.86 -9.01 7.69
CA THR A 97 1.98 -9.16 9.14
C THR A 97 3.41 -9.46 9.57
N GLU A 98 4.08 -10.39 8.88
CA GLU A 98 5.48 -10.76 9.10
C GLU A 98 6.43 -9.60 8.82
N THR A 99 6.30 -8.96 7.66
CA THR A 99 7.13 -7.83 7.22
C THR A 99 7.04 -6.66 8.20
N LEU A 100 5.85 -6.42 8.76
CA LEU A 100 5.64 -5.40 9.76
C LEU A 100 6.29 -5.75 11.10
N GLY A 101 6.24 -7.02 11.51
CA GLY A 101 6.68 -7.46 12.83
C GLY A 101 8.16 -7.82 12.95
N ASP A 102 8.84 -8.15 11.84
CA ASP A 102 10.25 -8.55 11.86
C ASP A 102 11.24 -7.37 12.02
N GLY A 103 10.76 -6.14 11.80
CA GLY A 103 11.52 -4.91 11.92
C GLY A 103 12.72 -4.80 10.97
N GLN A 104 12.76 -5.56 9.88
CA GLN A 104 13.88 -5.56 8.93
C GLN A 104 13.84 -4.37 7.95
N SER A 105 12.65 -3.81 7.71
CA SER A 105 12.46 -2.61 6.90
C SER A 105 12.28 -1.38 7.78
N ASP A 106 13.00 -0.31 7.49
CA ASP A 106 12.77 0.99 8.14
C ASP A 106 11.41 1.58 7.72
N LEU A 107 10.96 1.33 6.49
CA LEU A 107 9.68 1.81 5.95
C LEU A 107 8.93 0.66 5.24
N VAL A 108 7.68 0.44 5.62
CA VAL A 108 6.77 -0.51 4.97
C VAL A 108 5.58 0.23 4.37
N VAL A 109 5.29 -0.02 3.09
CA VAL A 109 4.12 0.51 2.39
C VAL A 109 3.15 -0.62 2.07
N LEU A 110 1.93 -0.50 2.58
CA LEU A 110 0.79 -1.34 2.23
C LEU A 110 -0.10 -0.57 1.26
N ASP A 111 0.23 -0.67 -0.03
CA ASP A 111 -0.45 0.07 -1.09
C ASP A 111 -1.74 -0.65 -1.51
N GLU A 112 -2.85 0.09 -1.49
CA GLU A 112 -4.22 -0.35 -1.80
C GLU A 112 -4.77 -1.45 -0.86
N ILE A 113 -4.19 -1.65 0.33
CA ILE A 113 -4.72 -2.61 1.32
C ILE A 113 -6.15 -2.28 1.77
N LEU A 114 -6.52 -1.00 1.83
CA LEU A 114 -7.90 -0.60 2.19
C LEU A 114 -8.94 -1.09 1.17
N THR A 115 -8.51 -1.40 -0.06
CA THR A 115 -9.40 -1.98 -1.07
C THR A 115 -9.89 -3.36 -0.63
N LEU A 116 -9.05 -4.16 0.05
CA LEU A 116 -9.45 -5.47 0.57
C LEU A 116 -10.62 -5.36 1.55
N HIS A 117 -10.61 -4.34 2.41
CA HIS A 117 -11.72 -4.05 3.28
C HIS A 117 -12.95 -3.57 2.50
N SER A 118 -12.75 -2.64 1.56
CA SER A 118 -13.83 -2.03 0.77
C SER A 118 -14.61 -3.06 -0.06
N ILE A 119 -13.94 -4.11 -0.58
CA ILE A 119 -14.58 -5.18 -1.36
C ILE A 119 -15.02 -6.37 -0.49
N GLY A 120 -14.79 -6.33 0.83
CA GLY A 120 -15.23 -7.36 1.78
C GLY A 120 -14.35 -8.60 1.89
N VAL A 121 -13.09 -8.54 1.44
CA VAL A 121 -12.11 -9.64 1.62
C VAL A 121 -11.68 -9.77 3.08
N ILE A 122 -11.57 -8.63 3.78
CA ILE A 122 -11.28 -8.58 5.22
C ILE A 122 -12.23 -7.62 5.93
N ASP A 123 -12.58 -7.93 7.17
CA ASP A 123 -13.26 -6.99 8.04
C ASP A 123 -12.26 -5.97 8.65
N GLU A 124 -12.81 -4.95 9.30
CA GLU A 124 -12.00 -3.90 9.95
C GLU A 124 -11.12 -4.50 11.07
N GLN A 125 -11.62 -5.50 11.80
CA GLN A 125 -10.87 -6.12 12.90
C GLN A 125 -9.60 -6.80 12.39
N ARG A 126 -9.70 -7.57 11.29
CA ARG A 126 -8.55 -8.23 10.67
C ARG A 126 -7.59 -7.22 10.06
N LEU A 127 -8.09 -6.15 9.44
CA LEU A 127 -7.24 -5.07 8.95
C LEU A 127 -6.44 -4.44 10.09
N LEU A 128 -7.09 -4.07 11.19
CA LEU A 128 -6.42 -3.48 12.36
C LEU A 128 -5.39 -4.44 12.97
N ALA A 129 -5.69 -5.74 13.03
CA ALA A 129 -4.77 -6.75 13.54
C ALA A 129 -3.47 -6.83 12.70
N VAL A 130 -3.56 -6.73 11.37
CA VAL A 130 -2.39 -6.66 10.49
C VAL A 130 -1.59 -5.38 10.79
N LEU A 131 -2.25 -4.22 10.86
CA LEU A 131 -1.56 -2.96 11.09
C LEU A 131 -0.87 -2.90 12.48
N GLN A 132 -1.47 -3.55 13.48
CA GLN A 132 -0.95 -3.64 14.85
C GLN A 132 0.25 -4.58 15.00
N SER A 133 0.55 -5.44 14.02
CA SER A 133 1.72 -6.32 14.10
C SER A 133 3.05 -5.59 13.87
N LYS A 134 2.97 -4.32 13.46
CA LYS A 134 4.08 -3.40 13.24
C LYS A 134 4.99 -3.30 14.45
N ALA A 135 6.27 -3.59 14.25
CA ALA A 135 7.31 -3.31 15.24
C ALA A 135 7.48 -1.80 15.46
N ASP A 136 7.82 -1.39 16.68
CA ASP A 136 7.90 0.02 17.07
C ASP A 136 8.83 0.83 16.16
N SER A 137 9.93 0.25 15.65
CA SER A 137 10.90 0.93 14.80
C SER A 137 10.49 1.15 13.34
N VAL A 138 9.46 0.47 12.84
CA VAL A 138 9.06 0.51 11.43
C VAL A 138 8.23 1.75 11.15
N GLU A 139 8.45 2.50 10.07
CA GLU A 139 7.51 3.51 9.58
C GLU A 139 6.49 2.82 8.65
N LEU A 140 5.19 3.11 8.79
CA LEU A 140 4.13 2.44 8.03
C LEU A 140 3.34 3.41 7.17
N VAL A 141 3.13 3.07 5.89
CA VAL A 141 2.21 3.79 4.99
C VAL A 141 1.07 2.88 4.54
N ILE A 142 -0.15 3.36 4.68
CA ILE A 142 -1.39 2.71 4.29
C ILE A 142 -2.03 3.54 3.18
N THR A 143 -2.42 2.90 2.08
CA THR A 143 -3.14 3.58 1.00
C THR A 143 -4.44 2.89 0.60
N GLY A 144 -5.36 3.68 0.03
CA GLY A 144 -6.55 3.20 -0.65
C GLY A 144 -7.67 4.24 -0.64
N ARG A 145 -8.86 3.91 -1.13
CA ARG A 145 -9.92 4.92 -1.29
C ARG A 145 -10.64 5.25 0.01
N GLU A 146 -11.16 4.24 0.69
CA GLU A 146 -12.03 4.37 1.85
C GLU A 146 -11.33 3.78 3.08
N ALA A 147 -11.11 4.62 4.09
CA ALA A 147 -10.48 4.20 5.33
C ALA A 147 -11.56 4.05 6.40
N PRO A 148 -11.66 2.89 7.08
CA PRO A 148 -12.60 2.72 8.19
C PRO A 148 -12.11 3.52 9.41
N THR A 149 -13.04 3.85 10.31
CA THR A 149 -12.79 4.77 11.44
C THR A 149 -11.62 4.29 12.31
N GLY A 150 -11.52 3.00 12.60
CA GLY A 150 -10.44 2.47 13.43
C GLY A 150 -9.05 2.66 12.81
N VAL A 151 -8.94 2.66 11.48
CA VAL A 151 -7.66 2.92 10.79
C VAL A 151 -7.32 4.42 10.83
N ILE A 152 -8.33 5.29 10.73
CA ILE A 152 -8.15 6.73 10.88
C ILE A 152 -7.69 7.05 12.30
N ASP A 153 -8.33 6.46 13.31
CA ASP A 153 -8.01 6.69 14.73
C ASP A 153 -6.64 6.14 15.12
N MET A 154 -6.16 5.10 14.45
CA MET A 154 -4.84 4.50 14.66
C MET A 154 -3.70 5.28 14.00
N ALA A 155 -3.97 6.01 12.92
CA ALA A 155 -2.93 6.67 12.13
C ALA A 155 -2.45 7.98 12.77
N ASP A 156 -1.13 8.17 12.82
CA ASP A 156 -0.52 9.42 13.29
C ASP A 156 -0.63 10.54 12.25
N TYR A 157 -0.55 10.18 10.96
CA TYR A 157 -0.73 11.10 9.85
C TYR A 157 -1.90 10.68 8.99
N VAL A 158 -2.89 11.56 8.82
CA VAL A 158 -4.03 11.32 7.91
C VAL A 158 -4.06 12.39 6.83
N SER A 159 -3.86 11.99 5.58
CA SER A 159 -4.01 12.86 4.41
C SER A 159 -5.17 12.38 3.53
N TYR A 160 -6.18 13.24 3.42
CA TYR A 160 -7.27 13.04 2.48
C TYR A 160 -6.93 13.65 1.11
N ILE A 161 -6.85 12.80 0.09
CA ILE A 161 -6.58 13.19 -1.29
C ILE A 161 -7.91 13.24 -2.04
N GLY A 162 -8.49 14.43 -2.10
CA GLY A 162 -9.74 14.70 -2.83
C GLY A 162 -9.56 14.80 -4.34
N SER A 163 -10.58 14.40 -5.10
CA SER A 163 -10.60 14.54 -6.57
C SER A 163 -11.26 15.86 -7.00
N VAL A 164 -10.58 16.98 -6.76
CA VAL A 164 -11.11 18.32 -7.10
C VAL A 164 -11.24 18.49 -8.62
N LYS A 165 -10.29 17.95 -9.39
CA LYS A 165 -10.33 17.90 -10.85
C LYS A 165 -9.49 16.73 -11.34
N HIS A 166 -9.96 16.02 -12.35
CA HIS A 166 -9.20 14.92 -12.95
C HIS A 166 -9.25 14.98 -14.49
N PRO A 167 -8.13 14.80 -15.21
CA PRO A 167 -8.11 14.82 -16.68
C PRO A 167 -9.09 13.83 -17.33
N PHE A 168 -9.34 12.69 -16.69
CA PHE A 168 -10.34 11.71 -17.12
C PHE A 168 -11.75 12.30 -17.29
N GLN A 169 -12.13 13.30 -16.47
CA GLN A 169 -13.43 13.99 -16.60
C GLN A 169 -13.55 14.75 -17.93
N ARG A 170 -12.43 14.98 -18.62
CA ARG A 170 -12.35 15.59 -19.96
C ARG A 170 -12.10 14.54 -21.06
N GLY A 171 -12.20 13.25 -20.74
CA GLY A 171 -11.93 12.15 -21.67
C GLY A 171 -10.46 11.88 -21.95
N ILE A 172 -9.53 12.41 -21.14
CA ILE A 172 -8.10 12.13 -21.30
C ILE A 172 -7.78 10.80 -20.62
N SER A 173 -7.33 9.82 -21.41
CA SER A 173 -6.89 8.50 -20.94
C SER A 173 -5.60 8.56 -20.13
N ALA A 174 -5.30 7.47 -19.43
CA ALA A 174 -4.05 7.29 -18.69
C ALA A 174 -2.81 7.39 -19.62
N ARG A 175 -1.73 7.98 -19.10
CA ARG A 175 -0.49 8.22 -19.83
C ARG A 175 0.70 7.62 -19.09
N VAL A 176 1.61 7.03 -19.86
CA VAL A 176 2.89 6.50 -19.40
C VAL A 176 3.70 7.60 -18.70
N GLY A 177 4.27 7.27 -17.54
CA GLY A 177 5.06 8.15 -16.69
C GLY A 177 4.23 9.12 -15.85
N ILE A 178 2.89 9.10 -15.95
CA ILE A 178 2.02 10.03 -15.21
C ILE A 178 0.93 9.31 -14.43
N GLU A 179 0.15 8.46 -15.10
CA GLU A 179 -0.89 7.65 -14.46
C GLU A 179 -0.43 6.21 -14.17
N TYR A 180 0.51 5.70 -14.97
CA TYR A 180 1.21 4.41 -14.79
C TYR A 180 2.61 4.47 -15.42
#